data_AF-A0AAW3YPJ8-F1
#
_entry.id   AF-A0AAW3YPJ8-F1
#
_cell.length_a   1.000
_cell.length_b   1.000
_cell.length_c   1.000
_cell.angle_alpha   90.00
_cell.angle_beta   90.00
_cell.angle_gamma   90.00
#
_symmetry.space_group_name_H-M   'P 1'
#
loop_
_entity.id
_entity.type
_entity.pdbx_description
1 polymer ?
#
loop_
_entity_poly.entity_id
_entity_poly.type
_entity_poly.pdbx_seq_one_letter_code
_entity_poly.pdbx_strand_id
1 'polypeptide(L)' 'HNNRENVHGNPGIDPARLDDNMYFVQKDIRSVYKDVFQEAVDKYNEKQKRNDRKIDDYYDKIKKSEKVHEQR' A
#
# COMPACT_ATOMS: atom_id res chain seq x y z
N HIS A 1 -11.51 -5.13 6.28
CA HIS A 1 -12.67 -4.71 5.47
C HIS A 1 -12.82 -5.51 4.18
N ASN A 2 -11.96 -5.43 3.15
CA ASN A 2 -12.18 -6.21 1.91
C ASN A 2 -11.60 -7.64 1.97
N ASN A 3 -10.39 -7.81 2.53
CA ASN A 3 -9.75 -9.13 2.69
C ASN A 3 -10.31 -9.98 3.83
N ARG A 4 -11.38 -9.52 4.50
CA ARG A 4 -11.96 -10.16 5.70
C ARG A 4 -10.94 -10.56 6.79
N GLU A 5 -9.80 -9.87 6.88
CA GLU A 5 -8.75 -10.12 7.89
C GLU A 5 -9.21 -9.89 9.34
N ASN A 6 -10.27 -9.11 9.53
CA ASN A 6 -10.95 -9.00 10.82
C ASN A 6 -12.44 -9.29 10.64
N VAL A 7 -12.83 -10.50 11.04
CA VAL A 7 -14.22 -11.00 11.04
C VAL A 7 -14.91 -10.75 12.38
N HIS A 8 -14.16 -10.39 13.42
CA HIS A 8 -14.69 -10.18 14.76
C HIS A 8 -15.24 -8.76 14.92
N GLY A 9 -16.42 -8.63 15.52
CA GLY A 9 -17.03 -7.32 15.84
C GLY A 9 -18.03 -6.79 14.80
N ASN A 10 -18.29 -7.53 13.71
CA ASN A 10 -19.40 -7.23 12.81
C ASN A 10 -20.42 -8.38 12.82
N PRO A 11 -21.58 -8.21 13.51
CA PRO A 11 -22.58 -9.28 13.64
C PRO A 11 -23.29 -9.64 12.32
N GLY A 12 -23.12 -8.84 11.26
CA GLY A 12 -23.67 -9.12 9.93
C GLY A 12 -22.75 -9.96 9.04
N ILE A 13 -21.56 -10.35 9.52
CA ILE A 13 -20.67 -11.26 8.78
C ILE A 13 -21.08 -12.70 9.11
N ASP A 14 -21.51 -13.45 8.09
CA ASP A 14 -21.72 -14.89 8.18
C ASP A 14 -20.41 -15.64 7.84
N PRO A 15 -19.77 -16.32 8.81
CA PRO A 15 -18.53 -17.05 8.57
C PRO A 15 -18.66 -18.18 7.55
N ALA A 16 -19.86 -18.77 7.42
CA ALA A 16 -20.11 -19.87 6.48
C ALA A 16 -20.06 -19.42 5.01
N ARG A 17 -20.16 -18.10 4.77
CA ARG A 17 -20.14 -17.48 3.43
C ARG A 17 -18.81 -16.80 3.11
N LEU A 18 -17.79 -16.96 3.96
CA LEU A 18 -16.48 -16.35 3.72
C LEU A 18 -15.78 -16.94 2.50
N ASP A 19 -15.97 -18.24 2.26
CA ASP A 19 -15.36 -18.98 1.15
C ASP A 19 -15.95 -18.60 -0.21
N ASP A 20 -17.14 -17.97 -0.23
CA ASP A 20 -17.77 -17.45 -1.45
C ASP A 20 -17.15 -16.12 -1.93
N ASN A 21 -16.25 -15.51 -1.15
CA ASN A 21 -15.64 -14.25 -1.54
C ASN A 21 -14.65 -14.43 -2.70
N MET A 22 -14.80 -13.63 -3.74
CA MET A 22 -13.90 -13.62 -4.90
C MET A 22 -12.96 -12.41 -4.86
N TYR A 23 -11.67 -12.67 -5.07
CA TYR A 23 -10.65 -11.64 -5.18
C TYR A 23 -10.24 -11.44 -6.64
N PHE A 24 -10.46 -10.24 -7.18
CA PHE A 24 -9.95 -9.88 -8.51
C PHE A 24 -8.45 -9.56 -8.46
N VAL A 25 -8.02 -8.79 -7.45
CA VAL A 25 -6.62 -8.49 -7.16
C VAL A 25 -6.43 -8.47 -5.65
N GLN A 26 -5.64 -9.41 -5.14
CA GLN A 26 -5.22 -9.46 -3.74
C GLN A 26 -3.69 -9.34 -3.71
N LYS A 27 -3.19 -8.10 -3.71
CA LYS A 27 -1.77 -7.81 -3.62
C LYS A 27 -1.49 -6.98 -2.38
N ASP A 28 -0.34 -7.24 -1.77
CA ASP A 28 0.17 -6.38 -0.71
C ASP A 28 0.39 -4.95 -1.24
N ILE A 29 -0.08 -3.97 -0.49
CA ILE A 29 -0.06 -2.57 -0.92
C ILE A 29 1.37 -2.05 -1.10
N ARG A 30 2.32 -2.51 -0.28
CA ARG A 30 3.74 -2.12 -0.43
C ARG A 30 4.31 -2.65 -1.73
N SER A 31 3.95 -3.88 -2.09
CA SER A 31 4.33 -4.51 -3.35
C SER A 31 3.80 -3.74 -4.55
N VAL A 32 2.53 -3.30 -4.53
CA VAL A 32 1.97 -2.47 -5.60
C VAL A 32 2.70 -1.13 -5.74
N TYR A 33 3.02 -0.47 -4.62
CA TYR A 33 3.80 0.77 -4.65
C TYR A 33 5.20 0.57 -5.22
N LYS A 34 5.85 -0.54 -4.89
CA LYS A 34 7.14 -0.91 -5.46
C LYS A 34 7.04 -1.10 -6.97
N ASP A 35 6.08 -1.91 -7.43
CA ASP A 35 5.90 -2.20 -8.86
C ASP A 35 5.68 -0.93 -9.69
N VAL A 36 4.92 0.04 -9.14
CA VAL A 36 4.55 1.27 -9.87
C VAL A 36 5.62 2.36 -9.77
N PHE A 37 6.31 2.49 -8.63
CA PHE A 37 7.15 3.66 -8.35
C PHE A 37 8.65 3.36 -8.23
N GLN A 38 9.10 2.10 -8.20
CA GLN A 38 10.50 1.77 -7.98
C GLN A 38 11.42 2.45 -9.01
N GLU A 39 11.09 2.40 -10.29
CA GLU A 39 11.89 3.04 -11.34
C GLU A 39 12.02 4.56 -11.13
N ALA A 40 10.95 5.23 -10.70
CA ALA A 40 10.96 6.65 -10.41
C ALA A 40 11.81 6.98 -9.17
N VAL A 41 11.74 6.13 -8.15
CA VAL A 41 12.54 6.23 -6.91
C VAL A 41 14.03 6.07 -7.23
N ASP A 42 14.39 5.09 -8.06
CA ASP A 42 15.77 4.83 -8.44
C ASP A 42 16.35 6.02 -9.20
N LYS A 43 15.64 6.51 -10.23
CA LYS A 43 16.03 7.71 -10.99
C LYS A 43 16.17 8.96 -10.11
N TYR A 44 15.34 9.09 -9.08
CA TYR A 44 15.44 10.19 -8.13
C TYR A 44 16.70 10.05 -7.26
N ASN A 45 16.97 8.85 -6.75
CA ASN A 45 18.09 8.55 -5.86
C ASN A 45 19.45 8.66 -6.55
N GLU A 46 19.54 8.29 -7.83
CA GLU A 46 20.74 8.47 -8.66
C GLU A 46 21.20 9.94 -8.72
N LYS A 47 20.24 10.88 -8.69
CA LYS A 47 20.54 12.32 -8.72
C LYS A 47 20.92 12.89 -7.36
N GLN A 48 20.72 12.15 -6.26
CA GLN A 48 21.01 12.64 -4.92
C GLN A 48 22.46 12.41 -4.52
N LYS A 49 23.20 13.51 -4.29
CA LYS A 49 24.57 13.46 -3.74
C LYS A 49 24.60 13.22 -2.23
N ARG A 50 23.57 13.66 -1.51
CA ARG A 50 23.46 13.50 -0.05
C ARG A 50 22.57 12.32 0.28
N ASN A 51 23.04 11.46 1.18
CA ASN A 51 22.32 10.25 1.56
C ASN A 51 21.00 10.53 2.28
N ASP A 52 20.90 11.59 3.08
CA ASP A 52 19.67 11.95 3.81
C ASP A 52 18.51 12.38 2.89
N ARG A 53 18.81 12.66 1.62
CA ARG A 53 17.80 13.02 0.61
C ARG A 53 17.31 11.81 -0.19
N LYS A 54 17.99 10.65 -0.10
CA LYS A 54 17.55 9.43 -0.79
C LYS A 54 16.27 8.89 -0.16
N ILE A 55 15.49 8.21 -0.96
CA ILE A 55 14.26 7.54 -0.57
C ILE A 55 14.57 6.05 -0.45
N ASP A 56 14.56 5.54 0.78
CA ASP A 56 14.81 4.12 1.03
C ASP A 56 13.52 3.31 0.93
N ASP A 57 12.43 3.81 1.52
CA ASP A 57 11.10 3.22 1.43
C ASP A 57 10.08 4.31 1.03
N TYR A 58 9.61 4.23 -0.20
CA TYR A 58 8.66 5.19 -0.73
C TYR A 58 7.26 5.04 -0.10
N TYR A 59 6.83 3.82 0.21
CA TYR A 59 5.54 3.60 0.87
C TYR A 59 5.54 4.23 2.26
N ASP A 60 6.57 3.97 3.06
CA ASP A 60 6.68 4.56 4.40
C ASP A 60 6.88 6.08 4.34
N LYS A 61 7.59 6.59 3.32
CA LYS A 61 7.74 8.04 3.09
C LYS A 61 6.39 8.72 2.87
N ILE A 62 5.52 8.15 2.03
CA ILE A 62 4.18 8.70 1.77
C ILE A 62 3.28 8.53 3.00
N LYS A 63 3.29 7.36 3.64
CA LYS A 63 2.50 7.09 4.84
C LYS A 63 2.78 8.08 5.98
N LYS A 64 4.03 8.52 6.14
CA LYS A 64 4.44 9.51 7.15
C LYS A 64 4.28 10.97 6.69
N SER A 65 3.99 11.20 5.41
CA SER A 65 3.76 12.54 4.88
C SER A 65 2.33 12.96 5.20
N GLU A 66 2.15 13.99 6.03
CA GLU A 66 0.81 14.52 6.38
C GLU A 66 0.05 15.15 5.19
N LYS A 67 0.70 15.29 4.02
CA LYS A 67 0.07 15.83 2.81
C LYS A 67 -0.49 14.69 1.98
N VAL A 68 -1.64 14.18 2.39
CA VAL A 68 -2.44 13.27 1.56
C VAL A 68 -2.90 14.07 0.34
N HIS A 69 -2.40 13.73 -0.84
CA HIS A 69 -2.88 14.25 -2.11
C HIS A 69 -4.32 13.74 -2.27
N GLU A 70 -5.32 14.59 -1.96
CA GLU A 70 -6.69 14.35 -2.37
C GLU A 70 -6.70 14.28 -3.92
N GLN A 71 -6.62 13.07 -4.47
CA GLN A 71 -7.10 12.82 -5.82
C GLN A 71 -8.63 12.82 -5.72
N ARG A 72 -9.22 14.01 -5.86
CA ARG A 72 -10.65 14.18 -6.17
C ARG A 72 -10.88 13.93 -7.64
#